data_AF-A0A8C5Z3I6-F1
#
_entry.id   AF-A0A8C5Z3I6-F1
#
_cell.length_a   1.000
_cell.length_b   1.000
_cell.length_c   1.000
_cell.angle_alpha   90.00
_cell.angle_beta   90.00
_cell.angle_gamma   90.00
#
_symmetry.space_group_name_H-M   'P 1'
#
loop_
_entity.id
_entity.type
_entity.pdbx_description
1 polymer ?
#
loop_
_entity_poly.entity_id
_entity_poly.type
_entity_poly.pdbx_seq_one_letter_code
_entity_poly.pdbx_strand_id
1 'polypeptide(L)'
;HVYPASQARAPPSSATWAASLPAASQLVFLRRGPCGLTLPSGGQKLFRPTFPVCLLLGQPFLVTLWRHTGGPKQPIPMAGLPPRHPSTGSAVLLFTALHGLFFFCEPGIEPKGPCSLSHILSHFLYFALASVFDFRQADGRKVLRSSIREFLCSEAMFHLGVPTTRAGTCVTSESTVVRDVFYDGNPKHEKCTVVLRMAPTFIRFGSFEIFKPADEHTGRAGPSVGRNDIRVQMLDYVIGSFYPEIQAAHAHCSNQVQRNVAFFREVGRRTRAIQSQGRTGWWPHRARPLGVSFTALQSGLCGRYDPDHVCNASDDAGRYSYSRQPEVCKWNLRKLAEALEPELPRELAEAALEEEFDSDFQRHYLQKMRSKLGLVRVAQDGDGALVARLLETMHQTGADFTNTFSLLSSFPLEPQSPGLAEFLTTLTSQCASLEELRLAFRPQMDPRQLSMMLMLAQSNPQLFALIGTQANLARELDRVEQQSRLEQLSPEELQSRNRGRWADWLQEYRARLERDMEGAGDVAAWQAERVRVMKANNPKYVLRNYIAQSAIEAAEKGDFSEVRRVLKLLESPYHSDGEVAGGSEAAEAAPGGQSYSSKPPLWAAELCVT
;
A
#
# COMPACT_ATOMS: atom_id res chain seq x y z
N HIS A 1 -7.34 0.41 -56.20
CA HIS A 1 -8.40 0.07 -57.17
C HIS A 1 -9.76 0.40 -56.55
N VAL A 2 -10.50 1.23 -57.29
CA VAL A 2 -11.90 1.72 -57.28
C VAL A 2 -12.97 0.98 -56.42
N TYR A 3 -13.84 1.80 -55.79
CA TYR A 3 -15.09 1.58 -55.03
C TYR A 3 -16.28 1.02 -55.89
N PRO A 4 -17.44 0.54 -55.36
CA PRO A 4 -18.50 1.45 -54.84
C PRO A 4 -19.46 0.92 -53.74
N ALA A 5 -20.24 1.87 -53.21
CA ALA A 5 -21.24 1.78 -52.16
C ALA A 5 -22.69 1.63 -52.68
N SER A 6 -23.60 1.09 -51.85
CA SER A 6 -25.06 1.33 -51.68
C SER A 6 -25.65 0.15 -50.86
N GLN A 7 -26.67 0.19 -49.99
CA GLN A 7 -27.92 0.96 -49.82
C GLN A 7 -28.33 1.04 -48.31
N ALA A 8 -29.45 1.72 -48.03
CA ALA A 8 -29.90 2.26 -46.75
C ALA A 8 -31.15 1.57 -46.11
N ARG A 9 -31.40 1.90 -44.80
CA ARG A 9 -32.66 1.85 -43.98
C ARG A 9 -33.15 0.46 -43.49
N ALA A 10 -33.66 0.18 -42.27
CA ALA A 10 -34.06 0.89 -41.02
C ALA A 10 -34.19 -0.17 -39.83
N PRO A 11 -34.55 0.18 -38.56
CA PRO A 11 -34.24 -0.56 -37.29
C PRO A 11 -35.34 -1.60 -36.86
N PRO A 12 -35.20 -2.51 -35.84
CA PRO A 12 -35.06 -2.18 -34.39
C PRO A 12 -34.35 -3.21 -33.45
N SER A 13 -34.23 -2.81 -32.17
CA SER A 13 -34.22 -3.63 -30.94
C SER A 13 -32.90 -4.13 -30.33
N SER A 14 -32.89 -3.98 -29.00
CA SER A 14 -31.94 -4.37 -27.98
C SER A 14 -31.30 -5.76 -28.14
N ALA A 15 -29.97 -5.80 -28.17
CA ALA A 15 -29.21 -7.00 -27.82
C ALA A 15 -27.94 -6.59 -27.05
N THR A 16 -27.91 -7.03 -25.80
CA THR A 16 -26.76 -7.09 -24.90
C THR A 16 -25.57 -7.79 -25.56
N TRP A 17 -24.42 -7.11 -25.65
CA TRP A 17 -23.16 -7.72 -26.04
C TRP A 17 -22.33 -8.05 -24.80
N ALA A 18 -22.31 -9.34 -24.46
CA ALA A 18 -21.27 -9.94 -23.66
C ALA A 18 -19.99 -10.03 -24.53
N ALA A 19 -18.94 -9.30 -24.15
CA ALA A 19 -17.62 -9.44 -24.76
C ALA A 19 -16.75 -10.30 -23.83
N SER A 20 -16.69 -11.60 -24.13
CA SER A 20 -15.66 -12.52 -23.66
C SER A 20 -14.32 -12.13 -24.27
N LEU A 21 -13.39 -11.62 -23.45
CA LEU A 21 -11.98 -11.44 -23.81
C LEU A 21 -11.21 -12.75 -23.55
N PRO A 22 -10.42 -13.29 -24.49
CA PRO A 22 -9.63 -14.48 -24.23
C PRO A 22 -8.42 -14.15 -23.34
N ALA A 23 -8.27 -14.94 -22.28
CA ALA A 23 -7.06 -15.03 -21.49
C ALA A 23 -5.93 -15.69 -22.30
N ALA A 24 -4.89 -14.93 -22.65
CA ALA A 24 -3.61 -15.48 -23.11
C ALA A 24 -2.48 -14.45 -22.98
N SER A 25 -1.93 -14.28 -21.78
CA SER A 25 -0.61 -13.67 -21.58
C SER A 25 0.44 -14.76 -21.64
N GLN A 26 0.89 -15.14 -22.84
CA GLN A 26 2.05 -16.03 -22.98
C GLN A 26 3.33 -15.25 -22.66
N LEU A 27 4.00 -15.63 -21.57
CA LEU A 27 5.37 -15.19 -21.25
C LEU A 27 6.37 -15.93 -22.15
N VAL A 28 7.18 -15.17 -22.90
CA VAL A 28 8.34 -15.71 -23.62
C VAL A 28 9.58 -15.55 -22.73
N PHE A 29 10.16 -16.66 -22.27
CA PHE A 29 11.48 -16.71 -21.66
C PHE A 29 12.51 -17.24 -22.67
N LEU A 30 13.53 -16.46 -22.99
CA LEU A 30 14.67 -16.92 -23.79
C LEU A 30 15.67 -17.69 -22.91
N ARG A 31 15.76 -19.01 -23.13
CA ARG A 31 16.82 -19.89 -22.60
C ARG A 31 18.00 -19.82 -23.58
N ARG A 32 19.21 -19.42 -23.15
CA ARG A 32 20.40 -19.43 -24.02
C ARG A 32 21.00 -20.84 -24.11
N GLY A 33 21.00 -21.43 -25.31
CA GLY A 33 21.94 -22.49 -25.73
C GLY A 33 23.00 -21.92 -26.67
N PRO A 34 24.17 -22.58 -26.86
CA PRO A 34 25.26 -22.03 -27.66
C PRO A 34 25.07 -22.34 -29.15
N CYS A 35 25.08 -21.31 -29.99
CA CYS A 35 25.25 -21.47 -31.44
C CYS A 35 26.45 -20.64 -31.87
N GLY A 36 27.52 -21.31 -32.31
CA GLY A 36 28.70 -20.69 -32.88
C GLY A 36 28.51 -20.38 -34.36
N LEU A 37 29.07 -19.25 -34.80
CA LEU A 37 29.25 -18.90 -36.20
C LEU A 37 30.68 -18.39 -36.38
N THR A 38 31.46 -19.13 -37.17
CA THR A 38 32.81 -18.81 -37.63
C THR A 38 32.74 -17.87 -38.84
N LEU A 39 33.60 -16.84 -38.87
CA LEU A 39 33.89 -16.05 -40.07
C LEU A 39 35.38 -16.21 -40.46
N PRO A 40 35.69 -16.27 -41.77
CA PRO A 40 37.05 -16.51 -42.26
C PRO A 40 37.85 -15.20 -42.37
N SER A 41 39.18 -15.35 -42.31
CA SER A 41 40.25 -14.35 -42.55
C SER A 41 40.65 -13.42 -41.38
N GLY A 42 41.59 -13.93 -40.58
CA GLY A 42 42.88 -13.28 -40.31
C GLY A 42 42.93 -11.94 -39.57
N GLY A 43 42.91 -12.00 -38.24
CA GLY A 43 43.39 -10.91 -37.38
C GLY A 43 42.90 -11.03 -35.93
N GLN A 44 43.73 -11.56 -35.02
CA GLN A 44 43.41 -11.60 -33.59
C GLN A 44 43.46 -10.18 -32.98
N LYS A 45 42.32 -9.69 -32.51
CA LYS A 45 42.23 -8.70 -31.43
C LYS A 45 41.28 -9.24 -30.37
N LEU A 46 41.79 -9.44 -29.15
CA LEU A 46 40.99 -9.75 -27.97
C LEU A 46 40.05 -8.57 -27.69
N PHE A 47 38.76 -8.72 -27.95
CA PHE A 47 37.71 -7.86 -27.43
C PHE A 47 37.03 -8.57 -26.24
N ARG A 48 37.14 -7.99 -25.04
CA ARG A 48 36.23 -8.31 -23.92
C ARG A 48 34.92 -7.55 -24.16
N PRO A 49 33.75 -8.21 -24.28
CA PRO A 49 32.50 -7.48 -24.43
C PRO A 49 31.89 -7.18 -23.05
N THR A 50 31.94 -5.92 -22.64
CA THR A 50 30.98 -5.34 -21.69
C THR A 50 29.87 -4.70 -22.51
N PHE A 51 28.75 -5.40 -22.70
CA PHE A 51 27.52 -4.83 -23.26
C PHE A 51 26.43 -4.85 -22.18
N PRO A 52 25.72 -3.72 -21.93
CA PRO A 52 24.47 -3.77 -21.21
C PRO A 52 23.39 -4.37 -22.12
N VAL A 53 22.44 -5.07 -21.52
CA VAL A 53 21.30 -5.72 -22.17
C VAL A 53 20.42 -4.65 -22.83
N CYS A 54 20.55 -4.48 -24.15
CA CYS A 54 19.51 -3.86 -24.97
C CYS A 54 18.37 -4.87 -25.16
N LEU A 55 17.21 -4.61 -24.54
CA LEU A 55 15.95 -5.16 -25.03
C LEU A 55 15.65 -4.46 -26.36
N LEU A 56 15.66 -5.23 -27.45
CA LEU A 56 15.31 -4.79 -28.80
C LEU A 56 13.86 -4.30 -28.86
N LEU A 57 13.64 -3.01 -28.59
CA LEU A 57 12.51 -2.27 -29.14
C LEU A 57 12.99 -1.70 -30.47
N GLY A 58 12.47 -2.23 -31.57
CA GLY A 58 12.95 -1.91 -32.92
C GLY A 58 12.58 -0.50 -33.37
N GLN A 59 13.39 0.50 -32.99
CA GLN A 59 13.68 1.76 -33.70
C GLN A 59 14.92 2.42 -33.05
N PRO A 60 15.78 3.15 -33.79
CA PRO A 60 17.00 3.74 -33.24
C PRO A 60 16.68 4.98 -32.41
N PHE A 61 16.82 4.89 -31.08
CA PHE A 61 16.84 6.07 -30.21
C PHE A 61 18.26 6.65 -30.17
N LEU A 62 18.38 7.94 -30.50
CA LEU A 62 19.63 8.67 -30.35
C LEU A 62 19.88 8.95 -28.86
N VAL A 63 20.56 8.03 -28.18
CA VAL A 63 21.03 8.24 -26.81
C VAL A 63 22.33 9.03 -26.89
N THR A 64 22.29 10.32 -26.57
CA THR A 64 23.51 11.13 -26.41
C THR A 64 24.14 10.83 -25.05
N LEU A 65 25.00 9.80 -25.00
CA LEU A 65 25.83 9.49 -23.84
C LEU A 65 27.04 10.44 -23.79
N TRP A 66 27.07 11.38 -22.85
CA TRP A 66 28.30 12.10 -22.51
C TRP A 66 29.21 11.20 -21.65
N ARG A 67 30.37 10.83 -22.20
CA ARG A 67 31.40 10.04 -21.52
C ARG A 67 32.30 10.99 -20.72
N HIS A 68 32.22 10.97 -19.39
CA HIS A 68 33.15 11.73 -18.56
C HIS A 68 34.41 10.90 -18.33
N THR A 69 35.52 11.26 -18.99
CA THR A 69 36.87 10.82 -18.62
C THR A 69 37.36 11.70 -17.47
N GLY A 70 37.76 11.09 -16.36
CA GLY A 70 38.24 11.80 -15.17
C GLY A 70 39.57 12.51 -15.41
N GLY A 71 39.67 13.76 -14.97
CA GLY A 71 40.88 14.56 -14.86
C GLY A 71 40.65 15.75 -13.93
N PRO A 72 41.67 16.26 -13.21
CA PRO A 72 41.49 17.25 -12.15
C PRO A 72 41.19 18.66 -12.71
N LYS A 73 40.47 19.43 -11.90
CA LYS A 73 39.93 20.77 -12.21
C LYS A 73 41.02 21.85 -12.28
N GLN A 74 40.95 22.71 -13.29
CA GLN A 74 41.39 24.12 -13.23
C GLN A 74 40.42 25.02 -14.01
N PRO A 75 40.25 26.30 -13.62
CA PRO A 75 39.26 27.19 -14.22
C PRO A 75 39.83 27.94 -15.43
N ILE A 76 39.05 28.08 -16.50
CA ILE A 76 39.34 29.00 -17.60
C ILE A 76 38.09 29.87 -17.84
N PRO A 77 38.19 31.21 -17.79
CA PRO A 77 37.10 32.11 -18.16
C PRO A 77 37.11 32.37 -19.68
N MET A 78 35.95 32.69 -20.27
CA MET A 78 35.75 33.82 -21.21
C MET A 78 34.42 33.75 -21.98
N ALA A 79 33.67 34.84 -21.83
CA ALA A 79 32.79 35.57 -22.74
C ALA A 79 32.45 35.04 -24.16
N GLY A 80 31.17 35.21 -24.52
CA GLY A 80 30.76 35.93 -25.74
C GLY A 80 30.18 35.12 -26.90
N LEU A 81 28.85 34.97 -26.97
CA LEU A 81 28.08 34.73 -28.20
C LEU A 81 26.67 35.39 -28.11
N PRO A 82 26.10 35.92 -29.22
CA PRO A 82 24.94 36.84 -29.22
C PRO A 82 23.57 36.13 -29.21
N PRO A 83 22.44 36.84 -28.97
CA PRO A 83 21.15 36.22 -28.67
C PRO A 83 20.42 35.77 -29.94
N ARG A 84 19.77 34.60 -29.88
CA ARG A 84 18.70 34.20 -30.81
C ARG A 84 17.41 33.90 -30.03
N HIS A 85 16.31 34.44 -30.55
CA HIS A 85 14.94 34.39 -30.01
C HIS A 85 14.32 32.96 -29.96
N PRO A 86 13.21 32.76 -29.22
CA PRO A 86 12.85 31.50 -28.57
C PRO A 86 11.86 30.67 -29.40
N SER A 87 12.19 29.41 -29.69
CA SER A 87 11.22 28.42 -30.14
C SER A 87 11.73 27.00 -29.92
N THR A 88 11.99 26.64 -28.66
CA THR A 88 12.09 25.24 -28.22
C THR A 88 11.86 25.24 -26.72
N GLY A 89 10.73 24.65 -26.30
CA GLY A 89 10.41 24.43 -24.89
C GLY A 89 11.54 23.63 -24.24
N SER A 90 12.26 24.27 -23.34
CA SER A 90 13.30 23.61 -22.56
C SER A 90 12.61 22.71 -21.53
N ALA A 91 12.79 21.40 -21.66
CA ALA A 91 12.39 20.43 -20.67
C ALA A 91 13.14 20.71 -19.36
N VAL A 92 12.43 21.17 -18.33
CA VAL A 92 12.99 21.29 -16.98
C VAL A 92 12.93 19.91 -16.34
N LEU A 93 14.09 19.24 -16.28
CA LEU A 93 14.26 18.00 -15.52
C LEU A 93 14.15 18.30 -14.02
N LEU A 94 12.98 18.08 -13.45
CA LEU A 94 12.79 18.13 -12.00
C LEU A 94 13.18 16.78 -11.37
N PHE A 95 14.40 16.66 -10.89
CA PHE A 95 14.83 15.52 -10.09
C PHE A 95 14.31 15.66 -8.66
N THR A 96 13.12 15.12 -8.39
CA THR A 96 12.65 14.89 -7.02
C THR A 96 13.56 13.87 -6.33
N ALA A 97 13.77 14.01 -5.02
CA ALA A 97 14.63 13.19 -4.15
C ALA A 97 14.20 11.71 -4.00
N LEU A 98 14.10 11.02 -5.12
CA LEU A 98 13.77 9.62 -5.27
C LEU A 98 14.71 8.98 -6.26
N HIS A 99 15.47 8.03 -5.75
CA HIS A 99 16.29 7.09 -6.47
C HIS A 99 15.50 6.45 -7.64
N GLY A 100 15.66 6.89 -8.88
CA GLY A 100 15.19 6.15 -10.06
C GLY A 100 15.29 6.92 -11.38
N LEU A 101 15.29 6.19 -12.50
CA LEU A 101 15.13 6.74 -13.85
C LEU A 101 13.64 6.93 -14.17
N PHE A 102 13.27 8.13 -14.64
CA PHE A 102 11.94 8.45 -15.14
C PHE A 102 11.92 8.32 -16.66
N PHE A 103 10.98 7.56 -17.20
CA PHE A 103 10.66 7.57 -18.63
C PHE A 103 9.38 8.38 -18.85
N PHE A 104 9.48 9.44 -19.66
CA PHE A 104 8.34 10.21 -20.15
C PHE A 104 7.96 9.69 -21.54
N CYS A 105 6.69 9.40 -21.76
CA CYS A 105 6.16 9.16 -23.10
C CYS A 105 5.33 10.41 -23.46
N GLU A 106 5.82 11.23 -24.40
CA GLU A 106 5.04 12.38 -24.88
C GLU A 106 3.88 11.90 -25.78
N PRO A 107 2.66 12.42 -25.58
CA PRO A 107 1.55 12.20 -26.50
C PRO A 107 1.69 13.16 -27.68
N GLY A 108 2.37 12.74 -28.75
CA GLY A 108 2.62 13.68 -29.84
C GLY A 108 3.24 13.15 -31.13
N ILE A 109 3.08 11.87 -31.50
CA ILE A 109 3.35 11.42 -32.87
C ILE A 109 2.33 10.33 -33.23
N GLU A 110 1.39 10.63 -34.11
CA GLU A 110 0.52 9.62 -34.73
C GLU A 110 1.38 8.60 -35.50
N PRO A 111 1.34 7.30 -35.16
CA PRO A 111 1.96 6.28 -35.98
C PRO A 111 1.11 6.08 -37.24
N LYS A 112 1.63 6.47 -38.41
CA LYS A 112 1.11 5.98 -39.69
C LYS A 112 1.47 4.50 -39.86
N GLY A 113 0.69 3.61 -39.25
CA GLY A 113 0.82 2.16 -39.43
C GLY A 113 0.00 1.34 -38.41
N PRO A 114 -0.47 0.14 -38.77
CA PRO A 114 -1.39 -0.63 -37.93
C PRO A 114 -0.63 -1.40 -36.84
N CYS A 115 -0.19 -0.70 -35.80
CA CYS A 115 0.31 -1.30 -34.55
C CYS A 115 -0.27 -0.52 -33.37
N SER A 116 -1.34 -1.05 -32.78
CA SER A 116 -2.06 -0.51 -31.62
C SER A 116 -1.20 -0.61 -30.34
N LEU A 117 -0.40 0.42 -30.07
CA LEU A 117 0.28 0.69 -28.80
C LEU A 117 -0.30 1.92 -28.09
N SER A 118 -1.50 2.35 -28.49
CA SER A 118 -2.14 3.62 -28.09
C SER A 118 -2.76 3.63 -26.68
N HIS A 119 -2.72 2.52 -25.93
CA HIS A 119 -3.29 2.47 -24.57
C HIS A 119 -2.31 2.66 -23.41
N ILE A 120 -1.01 2.85 -23.65
CA ILE A 120 -0.01 3.13 -22.58
C ILE A 120 0.12 4.65 -22.30
N LEU A 121 -0.73 5.49 -22.90
CA LEU A 121 -0.52 6.94 -23.00
C LEU A 121 -0.76 7.79 -21.72
N SER A 122 -0.94 7.20 -20.52
CA SER A 122 -1.19 7.99 -19.29
C SER A 122 -0.47 7.52 -18.02
N HIS A 123 0.41 6.51 -18.10
CA HIS A 123 1.06 5.94 -16.93
C HIS A 123 2.57 6.16 -16.94
N PHE A 124 3.11 6.68 -15.84
CA PHE A 124 4.56 6.80 -15.65
C PHE A 124 5.15 5.43 -15.29
N LEU A 125 6.25 5.09 -15.96
CA LEU A 125 7.07 3.94 -15.63
C LEU A 125 8.23 4.38 -14.73
N TYR A 126 8.35 3.76 -13.56
CA TYR A 126 9.41 4.01 -12.60
C TYR A 126 10.11 2.71 -12.24
N PHE A 127 11.39 2.61 -12.52
CA PHE A 127 12.21 1.52 -12.00
C PHE A 127 12.68 1.89 -10.59
N ALA A 128 12.32 1.08 -9.60
CA ALA A 128 12.79 1.20 -8.22
C ALA A 128 14.25 0.73 -8.05
N LEU A 129 15.13 1.15 -8.96
CA LEU A 129 16.57 1.06 -8.83
C LEU A 129 17.17 2.39 -9.30
N ALA A 130 18.12 2.92 -8.54
CA ALA A 130 18.93 4.03 -8.99
C ALA A 130 20.40 3.68 -8.84
N SER A 131 21.16 4.00 -9.87
CA SER A 131 22.57 4.31 -9.72
C SER A 131 22.80 5.28 -8.56
N VAL A 132 24.00 5.27 -7.97
CA VAL A 132 24.40 6.22 -6.93
C VAL A 132 24.14 7.64 -7.45
N PHE A 133 23.21 8.35 -6.80
CA PHE A 133 22.96 9.78 -7.03
C PHE A 133 23.40 10.52 -5.75
N ASP A 134 24.06 11.68 -5.94
CA ASP A 134 24.91 12.41 -4.98
C ASP A 134 24.22 12.94 -3.69
N PHE A 135 22.99 12.53 -3.37
CA PHE A 135 22.18 13.18 -2.35
C PHE A 135 22.18 12.49 -0.97
N ARG A 136 22.70 11.25 -0.83
CA ARG A 136 22.92 10.54 0.46
C ARG A 136 24.02 9.48 0.35
N GLN A 137 24.63 9.08 1.47
CA GLN A 137 25.61 7.95 1.54
C GLN A 137 25.00 6.55 1.29
N ALA A 138 23.85 6.46 0.61
CA ALA A 138 23.18 5.19 0.35
C ALA A 138 23.64 4.58 -0.98
N ASP A 139 23.58 3.26 -1.11
CA ASP A 139 24.06 2.53 -2.29
C ASP A 139 23.11 2.54 -3.51
N GLY A 140 21.89 3.06 -3.35
CA GLY A 140 20.87 3.12 -4.40
C GLY A 140 20.23 1.78 -4.79
N ARG A 141 20.51 0.70 -4.04
CA ARG A 141 20.08 -0.67 -4.39
C ARG A 141 18.93 -1.17 -3.54
N LYS A 142 18.07 -1.98 -4.17
CA LYS A 142 16.96 -2.69 -3.54
C LYS A 142 17.21 -4.20 -3.55
N VAL A 143 16.69 -4.91 -2.55
CA VAL A 143 16.92 -6.35 -2.33
C VAL A 143 15.70 -7.20 -2.65
N LEU A 144 15.89 -8.51 -2.85
CA LEU A 144 14.85 -9.45 -3.26
C LEU A 144 13.63 -9.45 -2.33
N ARG A 145 13.82 -9.62 -1.02
CA ARG A 145 12.72 -9.64 -0.03
C ARG A 145 11.83 -8.40 -0.15
N SER A 146 12.44 -7.23 -0.18
CA SER A 146 11.75 -5.94 -0.25
C SER A 146 11.05 -5.71 -1.59
N SER A 147 11.57 -6.33 -2.64
CA SER A 147 11.03 -6.23 -4.00
C SER A 147 9.80 -7.11 -4.17
N ILE A 148 9.85 -8.35 -3.68
CA ILE A 148 8.71 -9.28 -3.67
C ILE A 148 7.58 -8.73 -2.79
N ARG A 149 7.88 -8.23 -1.58
CA ARG A 149 6.86 -7.60 -0.72
C ARG A 149 6.15 -6.47 -1.43
N GLU A 150 6.90 -5.53 -2.01
CA GLU A 150 6.31 -4.40 -2.72
C GLU A 150 5.48 -4.85 -3.92
N PHE A 151 5.98 -5.82 -4.70
CA PHE A 151 5.29 -6.35 -5.87
C PHE A 151 3.95 -6.99 -5.49
N LEU A 152 3.96 -7.96 -4.57
CA LEU A 152 2.73 -8.65 -4.14
C LEU A 152 1.75 -7.70 -3.45
N CYS A 153 2.25 -6.79 -2.62
CA CYS A 153 1.44 -5.82 -1.91
C CYS A 153 0.73 -4.84 -2.86
N SER A 154 1.44 -4.35 -3.88
CA SER A 154 0.89 -3.42 -4.87
C SER A 154 -0.29 -4.05 -5.61
N GLU A 155 -0.14 -5.31 -6.01
CA GLU A 155 -1.19 -6.02 -6.72
C GLU A 155 -2.34 -6.45 -5.79
N ALA A 156 -2.03 -6.89 -4.56
CA ALA A 156 -3.05 -7.20 -3.55
C ALA A 156 -3.96 -5.99 -3.27
N MET A 157 -3.38 -4.81 -3.06
CA MET A 157 -4.14 -3.59 -2.78
C MET A 157 -5.01 -3.19 -3.97
N PHE A 158 -4.51 -3.37 -5.20
CA PHE A 158 -5.27 -3.08 -6.41
C PHE A 158 -6.51 -3.98 -6.52
N HIS A 159 -6.35 -5.29 -6.30
CA HIS A 159 -7.46 -6.25 -6.38
C HIS A 159 -8.43 -6.17 -5.20
N LEU A 160 -8.00 -5.61 -4.06
CA LEU A 160 -8.89 -5.21 -2.95
C LEU A 160 -9.66 -3.90 -3.23
N GLY A 161 -9.44 -3.27 -4.38
CA GLY A 161 -10.08 -2.00 -4.75
C GLY A 161 -9.53 -0.78 -4.02
N VAL A 162 -8.33 -0.88 -3.43
CA VAL A 162 -7.66 0.24 -2.76
C VAL A 162 -6.75 0.98 -3.74
N PRO A 163 -6.87 2.30 -3.91
CA PRO A 163 -5.99 3.06 -4.81
C PRO A 163 -4.52 2.86 -4.44
N THR A 164 -3.72 2.36 -5.38
CA THR A 164 -2.33 1.97 -5.14
C THR A 164 -1.47 2.15 -6.39
N THR A 165 -0.16 2.31 -6.21
CA THR A 165 0.79 2.10 -7.31
C THR A 165 0.78 0.64 -7.75
N ARG A 166 1.02 0.39 -9.04
CA ARG A 166 1.06 -0.96 -9.62
C ARG A 166 2.49 -1.46 -9.76
N ALA A 167 2.67 -2.78 -9.76
CA ALA A 167 3.96 -3.40 -9.96
C ALA A 167 3.93 -4.28 -11.23
N GLY A 168 4.66 -3.87 -12.27
CA GLY A 168 4.68 -4.54 -13.57
C GLY A 168 5.60 -5.76 -13.61
N THR A 169 6.86 -5.61 -13.19
CA THR A 169 7.86 -6.69 -13.23
C THR A 169 8.79 -6.62 -12.03
N CYS A 170 9.32 -7.79 -11.61
CA CYS A 170 10.33 -7.94 -10.57
C CYS A 170 11.51 -8.73 -11.14
N VAL A 171 12.70 -8.13 -11.20
CA VAL A 171 13.88 -8.71 -11.83
C VAL A 171 15.03 -8.78 -10.82
N THR A 172 15.43 -9.99 -10.46
CA THR A 172 16.59 -10.22 -9.59
C THR A 172 17.88 -10.38 -10.40
N SER A 173 19.00 -10.04 -9.80
CA SER A 173 20.34 -10.22 -10.35
C SER A 173 21.22 -11.05 -9.41
N GLU A 174 22.36 -11.52 -9.91
CA GLU A 174 23.40 -12.16 -9.08
C GLU A 174 24.28 -11.15 -8.33
N SER A 175 24.12 -9.85 -8.59
CA SER A 175 24.80 -8.82 -7.80
C SER A 175 24.21 -8.80 -6.39
N THR A 176 25.06 -8.70 -5.37
CA THR A 176 24.61 -8.63 -3.97
C THR A 176 24.89 -7.27 -3.35
N VAL A 177 24.23 -7.01 -2.24
CA VAL A 177 24.44 -5.83 -1.39
C VAL A 177 24.32 -6.24 0.07
N VAL A 178 25.10 -5.59 0.95
CA VAL A 178 25.09 -5.89 2.38
C VAL A 178 23.90 -5.18 3.04
N ARG A 179 23.09 -5.92 3.79
CA ARG A 179 21.98 -5.40 4.59
C ARG A 179 22.00 -6.06 5.96
N ASP A 180 21.76 -5.26 6.98
CA ASP A 180 21.32 -5.77 8.27
C ASP A 180 19.79 -5.86 8.22
N VAL A 181 19.27 -7.10 8.22
CA VAL A 181 17.83 -7.34 8.03
C VAL A 181 17.04 -6.89 9.25
N PHE A 182 17.58 -7.04 10.45
CA PHE A 182 16.86 -6.75 11.70
C PHE A 182 17.45 -5.58 12.49
N TYR A 183 18.50 -4.92 11.95
CA TYR A 183 19.26 -3.89 12.66
C TYR A 183 19.86 -4.42 13.98
N ASP A 184 20.21 -5.71 14.01
CA ASP A 184 20.71 -6.44 15.18
C ASP A 184 22.24 -6.61 15.18
N GLY A 185 22.92 -6.03 14.19
CA GLY A 185 24.36 -6.13 14.01
C GLY A 185 24.80 -7.37 13.21
N ASN A 186 23.87 -8.14 12.62
CA ASN A 186 24.16 -9.33 11.83
C ASN A 186 23.93 -9.10 10.32
N PRO A 187 24.79 -8.35 9.61
CA PRO A 187 24.62 -8.06 8.20
C PRO A 187 24.78 -9.30 7.31
N LYS A 188 23.95 -9.39 6.27
CA LYS A 188 23.95 -10.47 5.27
C LYS A 188 24.04 -9.90 3.86
N HIS A 189 24.56 -10.70 2.93
CA HIS A 189 24.53 -10.38 1.50
C HIS A 189 23.16 -10.76 0.92
N GLU A 190 22.45 -9.79 0.36
CA GLU A 190 21.17 -9.99 -0.29
C GLU A 190 21.27 -9.72 -1.80
N LYS A 191 20.52 -10.47 -2.62
CA LYS A 191 20.47 -10.28 -4.08
C LYS A 191 19.81 -8.95 -4.44
N CYS A 192 20.46 -8.20 -5.32
CA CYS A 192 19.95 -6.94 -5.86
C CYS A 192 18.80 -7.23 -6.82
N THR A 193 17.68 -6.55 -6.59
CA THR A 193 16.42 -6.78 -7.32
C THR A 193 15.77 -5.44 -7.69
N VAL A 194 15.25 -5.35 -8.91
CA VAL A 194 14.52 -4.20 -9.44
C VAL A 194 13.03 -4.50 -9.45
N VAL A 195 12.19 -3.53 -9.09
CA VAL A 195 10.74 -3.57 -9.38
C VAL A 195 10.39 -2.45 -10.35
N LEU A 196 9.67 -2.78 -11.43
CA LEU A 196 9.01 -1.80 -12.29
C LEU A 196 7.69 -1.38 -11.63
N ARG A 197 7.63 -0.14 -11.18
CA ARG A 197 6.43 0.48 -10.61
C ARG A 197 5.74 1.33 -11.66
N MET A 198 4.41 1.34 -11.64
CA MET A 198 3.58 2.16 -12.53
C MET A 198 2.58 2.97 -11.72
N ALA A 199 2.41 4.25 -12.07
CA ALA A 199 1.43 5.12 -11.45
C ALA A 199 1.06 6.28 -12.39
N PRO A 200 -0.12 6.90 -12.24
CA PRO A 200 -0.46 8.12 -12.96
C PRO A 200 0.45 9.30 -12.58
N THR A 201 1.06 9.30 -11.39
CA THR A 201 2.05 10.30 -10.97
C THR A 201 2.90 9.78 -9.82
N PHE A 202 4.11 10.32 -9.70
CA PHE A 202 5.01 10.07 -8.56
C PHE A 202 5.20 11.30 -7.66
N ILE A 203 4.45 12.39 -7.92
CA ILE A 203 4.50 13.62 -7.13
C ILE A 203 3.94 13.34 -5.72
N ARG A 204 4.60 13.93 -4.72
CA ARG A 204 4.29 13.73 -3.30
C ARG A 204 4.09 15.05 -2.58
N PHE A 205 3.53 15.02 -1.37
CA PHE A 205 3.53 16.21 -0.51
C PHE A 205 4.97 16.70 -0.30
N GLY A 206 5.89 15.76 -0.08
CA GLY A 206 7.33 16.05 -0.01
C GLY A 206 7.93 16.67 -1.28
N SER A 207 7.31 16.52 -2.46
CA SER A 207 7.75 17.22 -3.68
C SER A 207 7.54 18.72 -3.57
N PHE A 208 6.54 19.17 -2.81
CA PHE A 208 6.32 20.60 -2.50
C PHE A 208 7.14 21.05 -1.28
N GLU A 209 7.49 20.14 -0.36
CA GLU A 209 8.29 20.48 0.82
C GLU A 209 9.76 20.81 0.50
N ILE A 210 10.29 20.39 -0.66
CA ILE A 210 11.69 20.71 -1.06
C ILE A 210 11.95 22.21 -1.25
N PHE A 211 10.90 23.02 -1.33
CA PHE A 211 10.96 24.48 -1.44
C PHE A 211 10.93 25.18 -0.07
N LYS A 212 10.66 24.46 1.02
CA LYS A 212 10.55 25.04 2.37
C LYS A 212 11.91 25.58 2.86
N PRO A 213 11.91 26.72 3.58
CA PRO A 213 13.10 27.29 4.20
C PRO A 213 13.66 26.36 5.28
N ALA A 214 14.80 26.75 5.87
CA ALA A 214 15.40 26.00 6.95
C ALA A 214 14.43 25.83 8.13
N ASP A 215 14.26 24.58 8.56
CA ASP A 215 13.51 24.26 9.78
C ASP A 215 14.25 24.83 11.00
N GLU A 216 13.53 25.55 11.87
CA GLU A 216 14.11 26.29 12.99
C GLU A 216 14.84 25.38 14.00
N HIS A 217 14.39 24.12 14.13
CA HIS A 217 14.94 23.19 15.12
C HIS A 217 16.12 22.40 14.57
N THR A 218 16.02 21.93 13.32
CA THR A 218 17.04 21.04 12.72
C THR A 218 18.03 21.78 11.83
N GLY A 219 17.76 23.04 11.46
CA GLY A 219 18.53 23.82 10.49
C GLY A 219 18.50 23.26 9.06
N ARG A 220 17.71 22.21 8.80
CA ARG A 220 17.66 21.54 7.50
C ARG A 220 16.72 22.31 6.57
N ALA A 221 17.19 22.59 5.37
CA ALA A 221 16.43 23.24 4.32
C ALA A 221 16.22 22.29 3.13
N GLY A 222 15.16 22.53 2.35
CA GLY A 222 14.96 21.80 1.11
C GLY A 222 15.99 22.18 0.03
N PRO A 223 16.29 21.29 -0.94
CA PRO A 223 17.28 21.58 -1.99
C PRO A 223 16.85 22.69 -2.98
N SER A 224 15.61 23.18 -2.91
CA SER A 224 15.06 24.14 -3.87
C SER A 224 14.49 25.39 -3.19
N VAL A 225 14.99 25.74 -1.99
CA VAL A 225 14.60 26.96 -1.28
C VAL A 225 14.76 28.19 -2.19
N GLY A 226 13.76 29.07 -2.19
CA GLY A 226 13.73 30.30 -2.99
C GLY A 226 13.30 30.12 -4.44
N ARG A 227 13.09 28.89 -4.92
CA ARG A 227 12.58 28.59 -6.28
C ARG A 227 11.05 28.49 -6.32
N ASN A 228 10.37 29.53 -5.84
CA ASN A 228 8.91 29.59 -5.83
C ASN A 228 8.33 29.57 -7.26
N ASP A 229 9.05 30.11 -8.23
CA ASP A 229 8.74 30.03 -9.66
C ASP A 229 8.40 28.58 -10.10
N ILE A 230 9.27 27.65 -9.72
CA ILE A 230 9.13 26.23 -10.04
C ILE A 230 7.98 25.60 -9.25
N ARG A 231 7.82 25.96 -7.97
CA ARG A 231 6.74 25.42 -7.13
C ARG A 231 5.37 25.75 -7.71
N VAL A 232 5.15 27.01 -8.12
CA VAL A 232 3.89 27.45 -8.76
C VAL A 232 3.65 26.67 -10.05
N GLN A 233 4.66 26.57 -10.91
CA GLN A 233 4.56 25.81 -12.16
C GLN A 233 4.24 24.33 -11.89
N MET A 234 4.82 23.73 -10.84
CA MET A 234 4.54 22.35 -10.46
C MET A 234 3.11 22.19 -9.94
N LEU A 235 2.59 23.15 -9.17
CA LEU A 235 1.19 23.15 -8.72
C LEU A 235 0.23 23.25 -9.90
N ASP A 236 0.49 24.18 -10.83
CA ASP A 236 -0.30 24.34 -12.06
C ASP A 236 -0.28 23.06 -12.90
N TYR A 237 0.89 22.44 -13.07
CA TYR A 237 1.02 21.18 -13.79
C TYR A 237 0.22 20.06 -13.13
N VAL A 238 0.29 19.94 -11.80
CA VAL A 238 -0.46 18.91 -11.06
C VAL A 238 -1.95 19.10 -11.24
N ILE A 239 -2.46 20.31 -11.06
CA ILE A 239 -3.90 20.60 -11.17
C ILE A 239 -4.36 20.41 -12.61
N GLY A 240 -3.63 20.98 -13.59
CA GLY A 240 -3.99 20.88 -15.00
C GLY A 240 -3.97 19.46 -15.56
N SER A 241 -3.02 18.63 -15.11
CA SER A 241 -2.83 17.28 -15.65
C SER A 241 -3.68 16.22 -14.95
N PHE A 242 -3.85 16.31 -13.63
CA PHE A 242 -4.46 15.26 -12.82
C PHE A 242 -5.83 15.64 -12.23
N TYR A 243 -6.22 16.92 -12.33
CA TYR A 243 -7.49 17.46 -11.86
C TYR A 243 -8.10 18.44 -12.90
N PRO A 244 -8.23 18.03 -14.17
CA PRO A 244 -8.69 18.91 -15.25
C PRO A 244 -10.09 19.48 -14.99
N GLU A 245 -10.95 18.75 -14.28
CA GLU A 245 -12.28 19.22 -13.85
C GLU A 245 -12.20 20.44 -12.92
N ILE A 246 -11.23 20.46 -12.01
CA ILE A 246 -10.99 21.60 -11.11
C ILE A 246 -10.39 22.76 -11.89
N GLN A 247 -9.44 22.48 -12.78
CA GLN A 247 -8.87 23.50 -13.65
C GLN A 247 -9.94 24.17 -14.52
N ALA A 248 -10.86 23.39 -15.09
CA ALA A 248 -11.94 23.88 -15.94
C ALA A 248 -12.99 24.70 -15.15
N ALA A 249 -13.40 24.23 -13.96
CA ALA A 249 -14.38 24.92 -13.12
C ALA A 249 -13.91 26.31 -12.67
N HIS A 250 -12.60 26.52 -12.59
CA HIS A 250 -11.98 27.77 -12.17
C HIS A 250 -11.25 28.52 -13.29
N ALA A 251 -11.44 28.15 -14.56
CA ALA A 251 -10.72 28.75 -15.69
C ALA A 251 -10.99 30.26 -15.86
N HIS A 252 -12.15 30.74 -15.42
CA HIS A 252 -12.57 32.14 -15.51
C HIS A 252 -12.34 32.93 -14.20
N CYS A 253 -11.85 32.27 -13.14
CA CYS A 253 -11.54 32.95 -11.89
C CYS A 253 -10.27 33.78 -12.06
N SER A 254 -10.34 35.08 -11.77
CA SER A 254 -9.15 35.95 -11.73
C SER A 254 -8.17 35.56 -10.62
N ASN A 255 -8.63 34.82 -9.59
CA ASN A 255 -7.85 34.38 -8.45
C ASN A 255 -7.67 32.85 -8.45
N GLN A 256 -6.41 32.40 -8.58
CA GLN A 256 -6.03 30.99 -8.55
C GLN A 256 -6.16 30.35 -7.14
N VAL A 257 -6.30 31.15 -6.08
CA VAL A 257 -6.44 30.64 -4.70
C VAL A 257 -7.66 29.73 -4.57
N GLN A 258 -8.80 30.09 -5.17
CA GLN A 258 -10.02 29.25 -5.10
C GLN A 258 -9.84 27.89 -5.78
N ARG A 259 -9.15 27.88 -6.93
CA ARG A 259 -8.75 26.63 -7.61
C ARG A 259 -7.85 25.78 -6.71
N ASN A 260 -6.88 26.39 -6.05
CA ASN A 260 -5.93 25.70 -5.18
C ASN A 260 -6.62 25.16 -3.91
N VAL A 261 -7.60 25.88 -3.35
CA VAL A 261 -8.46 25.40 -2.25
C VAL A 261 -9.31 24.21 -2.69
N ALA A 262 -9.92 24.27 -3.89
CA ALA A 262 -10.69 23.16 -4.45
C ALA A 262 -9.82 21.92 -4.68
N PHE A 263 -8.62 22.11 -5.23
CA PHE A 263 -7.61 21.05 -5.35
C PHE A 263 -7.26 20.44 -3.99
N PHE A 264 -7.01 21.28 -2.98
CA PHE A 264 -6.66 20.82 -1.64
C PHE A 264 -7.80 20.03 -0.97
N ARG A 265 -9.06 20.47 -1.12
CA ARG A 265 -10.25 19.72 -0.69
C ARG A 265 -10.33 18.35 -1.34
N GLU A 266 -10.10 18.28 -2.65
CA GLU A 266 -10.11 17.02 -3.39
C GLU A 266 -8.97 16.08 -2.96
N VAL A 267 -7.76 16.60 -2.74
CA VAL A 267 -6.65 15.83 -2.18
C VAL A 267 -7.02 15.30 -0.79
N GLY A 268 -7.59 16.14 0.07
CA GLY A 268 -8.11 15.74 1.37
C GLY A 268 -9.15 14.63 1.24
N ARG A 269 -10.09 14.74 0.31
CA ARG A 269 -11.13 13.73 0.04
C ARG A 269 -10.54 12.39 -0.38
N ARG A 270 -9.58 12.39 -1.31
CA ARG A 270 -8.89 11.16 -1.76
C ARG A 270 -8.05 10.53 -0.65
N THR A 271 -7.32 11.32 0.14
CA THR A 271 -6.55 10.83 1.30
C THR A 271 -7.45 10.16 2.33
N ARG A 272 -8.62 10.76 2.65
CA ARG A 272 -9.63 10.18 3.54
C ARG A 272 -10.20 8.87 3.01
N ALA A 273 -10.54 8.82 1.72
CA ALA A 273 -11.08 7.63 1.09
C ALA A 273 -10.09 6.45 1.20
N ILE A 274 -8.82 6.67 0.88
CA ILE A 274 -7.76 5.66 1.04
C ILE A 274 -7.64 5.21 2.50
N GLN A 275 -7.63 6.16 3.45
CA GLN A 275 -7.52 5.83 4.87
C GLN A 275 -8.72 5.03 5.39
N SER A 276 -9.93 5.36 4.95
CA SER A 276 -11.16 4.63 5.33
C SER A 276 -11.11 3.19 4.84
N GLN A 277 -10.66 2.98 3.58
CA GLN A 277 -10.49 1.66 2.99
C GLN A 277 -9.41 0.86 3.71
N GLY A 278 -8.24 1.47 3.96
CA GLY A 278 -7.14 0.87 4.72
C GLY A 278 -7.56 0.43 6.12
N ARG A 279 -8.35 1.25 6.83
CA ARG A 279 -8.93 0.88 8.13
C ARG A 279 -9.91 -0.29 8.00
N THR A 280 -10.86 -0.23 7.07
CA THR A 280 -11.84 -1.32 6.92
C THR A 280 -11.26 -2.63 6.40
N GLY A 281 -10.10 -2.58 5.73
CA GLY A 281 -9.35 -3.75 5.26
C GLY A 281 -8.24 -4.22 6.21
N TRP A 282 -8.05 -3.58 7.37
CA TRP A 282 -6.97 -3.86 8.32
C TRP A 282 -5.56 -3.75 7.72
N TRP A 283 -5.30 -2.63 7.06
CA TRP A 283 -4.03 -2.33 6.41
C TRP A 283 -3.31 -1.11 7.00
N PRO A 284 -2.35 -1.35 7.89
CA PRO A 284 -1.48 -0.31 8.37
C PRO A 284 -0.46 0.14 7.31
N HIS A 285 -0.40 1.44 7.04
CA HIS A 285 0.50 2.03 6.05
C HIS A 285 1.02 3.41 6.48
N ARG A 286 2.17 3.81 5.92
CA ARG A 286 2.68 5.18 6.02
C ARG A 286 2.00 6.02 4.94
N ALA A 287 1.06 6.87 5.31
CA ALA A 287 0.32 7.73 4.38
C ALA A 287 1.22 8.74 3.64
N ARG A 288 1.46 8.53 2.34
CA ARG A 288 2.04 9.47 1.35
C ARG A 288 1.66 8.92 -0.05
N PRO A 289 1.11 9.61 -1.07
CA PRO A 289 0.81 11.04 -1.32
C PRO A 289 -0.60 11.27 -1.99
N LEU A 290 -0.76 12.36 -2.77
CA LEU A 290 -1.86 12.86 -3.65
C LEU A 290 -2.86 11.85 -4.27
N GLY A 291 -3.57 11.08 -3.44
CA GLY A 291 -4.70 10.25 -3.88
C GLY A 291 -4.35 8.87 -4.47
N VAL A 292 -3.13 8.38 -4.25
CA VAL A 292 -2.73 6.98 -4.52
C VAL A 292 -1.95 6.47 -3.32
N SER A 293 -2.29 5.30 -2.77
CA SER A 293 -1.46 4.67 -1.74
C SER A 293 -0.13 4.26 -2.37
N PHE A 294 0.97 4.82 -1.86
CA PHE A 294 2.27 4.30 -2.17
C PHE A 294 2.51 3.09 -1.29
N THR A 295 2.68 1.91 -1.89
CA THR A 295 2.94 0.69 -1.13
C THR A 295 4.27 0.83 -0.39
N ALA A 296 4.16 0.99 0.93
CA ALA A 296 5.31 0.99 1.79
C ALA A 296 5.89 -0.43 1.81
N LEU A 297 7.21 -0.53 1.75
CA LEU A 297 7.97 -1.78 1.97
C LEU A 297 7.54 -2.52 3.26
N GLN A 298 7.02 -1.76 4.22
CA GLN A 298 6.77 -2.14 5.61
C GLN A 298 5.29 -2.36 5.96
N SER A 299 4.39 -2.35 4.98
CA SER A 299 2.99 -2.62 5.26
C SER A 299 2.73 -4.14 5.32
N GLY A 300 1.96 -4.57 6.33
CA GLY A 300 1.60 -5.97 6.57
C GLY A 300 0.17 -6.06 7.11
N LEU A 301 -0.64 -6.97 6.56
CA LEU A 301 -1.97 -7.27 7.08
C LEU A 301 -1.76 -8.14 8.31
N CYS A 302 -2.14 -7.65 9.50
CA CYS A 302 -1.98 -8.41 10.73
C CYS A 302 -3.02 -9.53 10.79
N GLY A 303 -2.68 -10.60 11.52
CA GLY A 303 -3.64 -11.64 11.89
C GLY A 303 -4.63 -11.11 12.93
N ARG A 304 -4.24 -11.13 14.21
CA ARG A 304 -5.06 -10.60 15.29
C ARG A 304 -5.34 -9.10 15.13
N TYR A 305 -6.55 -8.70 15.50
CA TYR A 305 -6.88 -7.30 15.66
C TYR A 305 -6.19 -6.71 16.88
N ASP A 306 -5.42 -5.65 16.65
CA ASP A 306 -4.69 -4.89 17.67
C ASP A 306 -4.62 -3.42 17.23
N PRO A 307 -5.45 -2.53 17.81
CA PRO A 307 -5.58 -1.15 17.35
C PRO A 307 -4.25 -0.38 17.44
N ASP A 308 -3.35 -0.80 18.33
CA ASP A 308 -2.05 -0.17 18.53
C ASP A 308 -0.91 -0.90 17.81
N HIS A 309 -1.25 -1.82 16.91
CA HIS A 309 -0.27 -2.51 16.09
C HIS A 309 0.62 -1.55 15.30
N VAL A 310 1.93 -1.77 15.40
CA VAL A 310 2.98 -1.05 14.68
C VAL A 310 3.68 -2.04 13.75
N CYS A 311 3.54 -1.86 12.44
CA CYS A 311 4.19 -2.75 11.47
C CYS A 311 5.67 -2.46 11.25
N ASN A 312 6.11 -1.23 11.51
CA ASN A 312 7.50 -0.85 11.30
C ASN A 312 8.29 -1.06 12.59
N ALA A 313 9.26 -1.96 12.55
CA ALA A 313 10.17 -2.25 13.65
C ALA A 313 10.95 -1.02 14.16
N SER A 314 11.22 -0.03 13.30
CA SER A 314 11.91 1.21 13.66
C SER A 314 10.97 2.33 14.15
N ASP A 315 9.65 2.09 14.23
CA ASP A 315 8.69 3.06 14.78
C ASP A 315 8.49 2.81 16.27
N ASP A 316 9.56 3.02 17.03
CA ASP A 316 9.55 2.74 18.46
C ASP A 316 8.45 3.51 19.16
N ALA A 317 8.17 4.77 18.81
CA ALA A 317 7.14 5.59 19.46
C ALA A 317 5.68 5.27 19.03
N GLY A 318 5.49 4.33 18.09
CA GLY A 318 4.20 4.00 17.51
C GLY A 318 3.53 5.20 16.85
N ARG A 319 4.29 6.07 16.16
CA ARG A 319 3.75 7.24 15.47
C ARG A 319 2.77 6.83 14.37
N TYR A 320 3.04 5.71 13.71
CA TYR A 320 2.26 5.17 12.59
C TYR A 320 1.47 3.91 12.98
N SER A 321 1.14 3.75 14.27
CA SER A 321 0.24 2.68 14.71
C SER A 321 -1.08 2.73 13.95
N TYR A 322 -1.74 1.59 13.80
CA TYR A 322 -2.97 1.47 13.04
C TYR A 322 -4.04 2.51 13.47
N SER A 323 -4.27 2.67 14.77
CA SER A 323 -5.22 3.62 15.35
C SER A 323 -4.92 5.09 15.02
N ARG A 324 -3.64 5.45 14.89
CA ARG A 324 -3.15 6.83 14.71
C ARG A 324 -3.10 7.30 13.25
N GLN A 325 -3.26 6.42 12.28
CA GLN A 325 -3.15 6.78 10.86
C GLN A 325 -4.08 7.90 10.38
N PRO A 326 -5.35 8.01 10.82
CA PRO A 326 -6.21 9.14 10.45
C PRO A 326 -5.61 10.49 10.86
N GLU A 327 -5.13 10.59 12.11
CA GLU A 327 -4.48 11.80 12.62
C GLU A 327 -3.18 12.11 11.89
N VAL A 328 -2.38 11.08 11.56
CA VAL A 328 -1.17 11.25 10.74
C VAL A 328 -1.51 11.76 9.35
N CYS A 329 -2.60 11.30 8.73
CA CYS A 329 -3.07 11.81 7.45
C CYS A 329 -3.47 13.29 7.53
N LYS A 330 -4.24 13.67 8.56
CA LYS A 330 -4.63 15.07 8.82
C LYS A 330 -3.39 15.94 9.03
N TRP A 331 -2.41 15.45 9.79
CA TRP A 331 -1.11 16.14 9.98
C TRP A 331 -0.33 16.29 8.67
N ASN A 332 -0.26 15.26 7.83
CA ASN A 332 0.43 15.33 6.53
C ASN A 332 -0.24 16.34 5.57
N LEU A 333 -1.58 16.46 5.60
CA LEU A 333 -2.31 17.46 4.82
C LEU A 333 -1.99 18.88 5.30
N ARG A 334 -1.85 19.10 6.61
CA ARG A 334 -1.36 20.39 7.15
C ARG A 334 0.05 20.69 6.65
N LYS A 335 0.94 19.68 6.55
CA LYS A 335 2.29 19.88 5.99
C LYS A 335 2.30 20.20 4.50
N LEU A 336 1.36 19.65 3.74
CA LEU A 336 1.11 20.07 2.36
C LEU A 336 0.63 21.53 2.31
N ALA A 337 -0.34 21.91 3.14
CA ALA A 337 -0.84 23.29 3.18
C ALA A 337 0.30 24.30 3.44
N GLU A 338 1.13 24.05 4.45
CA GLU A 338 2.33 24.85 4.73
C GLU A 338 3.31 24.92 3.54
N ALA A 339 3.40 23.86 2.72
CA ALA A 339 4.31 23.84 1.57
C ALA A 339 3.78 24.66 0.37
N LEU A 340 2.47 24.89 0.32
CA LEU A 340 1.78 25.58 -0.77
C LEU A 340 1.56 27.08 -0.47
N GLU A 341 2.08 27.61 0.64
CA GLU A 341 2.02 29.05 0.92
C GLU A 341 2.97 29.87 0.02
N PRO A 342 2.55 31.01 -0.55
CA PRO A 342 1.28 31.70 -0.32
C PRO A 342 0.15 31.36 -1.32
N GLU A 343 0.39 30.49 -2.31
CA GLU A 343 -0.60 30.18 -3.36
C GLU A 343 -1.86 29.49 -2.82
N LEU A 344 -1.73 28.82 -1.67
CA LEU A 344 -2.82 28.36 -0.83
C LEU A 344 -2.63 28.96 0.57
N PRO A 345 -3.39 30.02 0.94
CA PRO A 345 -3.35 30.59 2.28
C PRO A 345 -3.70 29.54 3.34
N ARG A 346 -2.89 29.48 4.39
CA ARG A 346 -2.99 28.45 5.43
C ARG A 346 -4.34 28.44 6.14
N GLU A 347 -4.88 29.62 6.43
CA GLU A 347 -6.19 29.79 7.08
C GLU A 347 -7.31 29.08 6.29
N LEU A 348 -7.30 29.22 4.96
CA LEU A 348 -8.29 28.58 4.09
C LEU A 348 -8.11 27.06 4.02
N ALA A 349 -6.87 26.59 4.00
CA ALA A 349 -6.58 25.15 4.01
C ALA A 349 -6.95 24.50 5.34
N GLU A 350 -6.66 25.15 6.47
CA GLU A 350 -7.01 24.65 7.80
C GLU A 350 -8.52 24.65 8.02
N ALA A 351 -9.23 25.70 7.59
CA ALA A 351 -10.69 25.72 7.61
C ALA A 351 -11.29 24.56 6.80
N ALA A 352 -10.81 24.33 5.58
CA ALA A 352 -11.29 23.23 4.74
C ALA A 352 -11.01 21.84 5.35
N LEU A 353 -9.90 21.66 6.08
CA LEU A 353 -9.64 20.42 6.80
C LEU A 353 -10.59 20.22 7.98
N GLU A 354 -10.83 21.26 8.77
CA GLU A 354 -11.63 21.13 10.00
C GLU A 354 -13.12 20.95 9.70
N GLU A 355 -13.62 21.59 8.64
CA GLU A 355 -15.01 21.48 8.21
C GLU A 355 -15.38 20.05 7.74
N GLU A 356 -14.52 19.43 6.94
CA GLU A 356 -14.90 18.24 6.15
C GLU A 356 -14.21 16.95 6.62
N PHE A 357 -13.02 17.03 7.25
CA PHE A 357 -12.16 15.85 7.32
C PHE A 357 -12.75 14.72 8.17
N ASP A 358 -13.12 15.04 9.40
CA ASP A 358 -13.54 14.05 10.40
C ASP A 358 -14.95 13.53 10.10
N SER A 359 -15.89 14.42 9.74
CA SER A 359 -17.28 14.07 9.45
C SER A 359 -17.39 13.14 8.24
N ASP A 360 -16.68 13.43 7.15
CA ASP A 360 -16.68 12.58 5.96
C ASP A 360 -15.93 11.27 6.20
N PHE A 361 -14.82 11.29 6.95
CA PHE A 361 -14.10 10.06 7.30
C PHE A 361 -14.99 9.10 8.08
N GLN A 362 -15.69 9.58 9.11
CA GLN A 362 -16.61 8.75 9.91
C GLN A 362 -17.76 8.21 9.05
N ARG A 363 -18.31 9.04 8.16
CA ARG A 363 -19.38 8.60 7.23
C ARG A 363 -18.92 7.45 6.33
N HIS A 364 -17.78 7.60 5.64
CA HIS A 364 -17.25 6.58 4.74
C HIS A 364 -16.82 5.31 5.49
N TYR A 365 -16.17 5.48 6.65
CA TYR A 365 -15.77 4.38 7.50
C TYR A 365 -16.98 3.56 7.96
N LEU A 366 -18.00 4.22 8.51
CA LEU A 366 -19.22 3.55 8.95
C LEU A 366 -19.94 2.86 7.77
N GLN A 367 -20.05 3.53 6.62
CA GLN A 367 -20.65 2.93 5.42
C GLN A 367 -19.96 1.62 5.01
N LYS A 368 -18.63 1.60 5.06
CA LYS A 368 -17.86 0.38 4.76
C LYS A 368 -18.03 -0.68 5.84
N MET A 369 -17.99 -0.32 7.12
CA MET A 369 -18.19 -1.28 8.21
C MET A 369 -19.59 -1.91 8.18
N ARG A 370 -20.63 -1.14 7.85
CA ARG A 370 -21.98 -1.67 7.60
C ARG A 370 -22.00 -2.72 6.49
N SER A 371 -21.34 -2.44 5.38
CA SER A 371 -21.23 -3.37 4.25
C SER A 371 -20.53 -4.66 4.66
N LYS A 372 -19.45 -4.56 5.45
CA LYS A 372 -18.75 -5.71 6.02
C LYS A 372 -19.59 -6.52 7.01
N LEU A 373 -20.52 -5.87 7.73
CA LEU A 373 -21.48 -6.48 8.64
C LEU A 373 -22.77 -6.96 7.95
N GLY A 374 -22.94 -6.70 6.66
CA GLY A 374 -24.17 -7.07 5.94
C GLY A 374 -25.40 -6.25 6.34
N LEU A 375 -25.21 -5.03 6.84
CA LEU A 375 -26.28 -4.07 7.09
C LEU A 375 -26.61 -3.33 5.79
N VAL A 376 -27.49 -3.94 4.99
CA VAL A 376 -27.75 -3.54 3.59
C VAL A 376 -28.88 -2.51 3.43
N ARG A 377 -29.62 -2.24 4.51
CA ARG A 377 -30.75 -1.29 4.50
C ARG A 377 -30.38 0.01 5.22
N VAL A 378 -31.38 0.64 5.82
CA VAL A 378 -31.32 2.01 6.35
C VAL A 378 -30.29 2.13 7.47
N ALA A 379 -29.64 3.29 7.54
CA ALA A 379 -28.71 3.58 8.61
C ALA A 379 -29.39 3.90 9.93
N GLN A 380 -28.87 3.33 11.01
CA GLN A 380 -29.34 3.57 12.37
C GLN A 380 -28.20 4.15 13.21
N ASP A 381 -28.55 5.03 14.14
CA ASP A 381 -27.57 5.73 15.00
C ASP A 381 -26.73 4.75 15.85
N GLY A 382 -27.30 3.59 16.21
CA GLY A 382 -26.61 2.54 16.97
C GLY A 382 -25.53 1.78 16.21
N ASP A 383 -25.42 1.95 14.89
CA ASP A 383 -24.50 1.15 14.06
C ASP A 383 -23.02 1.45 14.39
N GLY A 384 -22.70 2.70 14.75
CA GLY A 384 -21.37 3.06 15.21
C GLY A 384 -20.96 2.34 16.50
N ALA A 385 -21.89 2.27 17.47
CA ALA A 385 -21.66 1.60 18.74
C ALA A 385 -21.48 0.08 18.56
N LEU A 386 -22.28 -0.55 17.69
CA LEU A 386 -22.16 -1.97 17.35
C LEU A 386 -20.79 -2.30 16.75
N VAL A 387 -20.30 -1.44 15.84
CA VAL A 387 -18.97 -1.56 15.25
C VAL A 387 -17.87 -1.40 16.29
N ALA A 388 -17.97 -0.39 17.16
CA ALA A 388 -16.99 -0.18 18.23
C ALA A 388 -16.91 -1.39 19.18
N ARG A 389 -18.06 -1.92 19.58
CA ARG A 389 -18.17 -3.14 20.40
C ARG A 389 -17.58 -4.37 19.72
N LEU A 390 -17.76 -4.54 18.40
CA LEU A 390 -17.13 -5.62 17.65
C LEU A 390 -15.61 -5.55 17.75
N LEU A 391 -15.05 -4.38 17.44
CA LEU A 391 -13.61 -4.17 17.43
C LEU A 391 -13.01 -4.34 18.83
N GLU A 392 -13.72 -3.90 19.87
CA GLU A 392 -13.34 -4.15 21.26
C GLU A 392 -13.34 -5.64 21.59
N THR A 393 -14.39 -6.38 21.23
CA THR A 393 -14.43 -7.84 21.40
C THR A 393 -13.25 -8.50 20.68
N MET A 394 -12.99 -8.12 19.42
CA MET A 394 -11.86 -8.66 18.65
C MET A 394 -10.50 -8.36 19.29
N HIS A 395 -10.32 -7.15 19.84
CA HIS A 395 -9.11 -6.77 20.55
C HIS A 395 -8.92 -7.62 21.81
N GLN A 396 -9.98 -7.71 22.62
CA GLN A 396 -9.99 -8.43 23.89
C GLN A 396 -9.78 -9.95 23.75
N THR A 397 -10.22 -10.55 22.63
CA THR A 397 -10.04 -11.98 22.35
C THR A 397 -8.86 -12.27 21.42
N GLY A 398 -8.20 -11.24 20.89
CA GLY A 398 -7.18 -11.37 19.84
C GLY A 398 -7.69 -12.06 18.57
N ALA A 399 -8.94 -11.82 18.18
CA ALA A 399 -9.52 -12.48 17.02
C ALA A 399 -8.89 -12.03 15.70
N ASP A 400 -8.74 -12.96 14.76
CA ASP A 400 -8.26 -12.66 13.41
C ASP A 400 -9.23 -11.73 12.68
N PHE A 401 -8.73 -10.59 12.19
CA PHE A 401 -9.61 -9.57 11.63
C PHE A 401 -10.34 -10.04 10.38
N THR A 402 -9.60 -10.58 9.43
CA THR A 402 -10.12 -10.97 8.12
C THR A 402 -11.09 -12.14 8.26
N ASN A 403 -10.70 -13.15 9.02
CA ASN A 403 -11.49 -14.37 9.18
C ASN A 403 -12.76 -14.11 9.98
N THR A 404 -12.73 -13.23 10.98
CA THR A 404 -13.94 -12.79 11.71
C THR A 404 -14.99 -12.25 10.73
N PHE A 405 -14.62 -11.26 9.91
CA PHE A 405 -15.55 -10.68 8.94
C PHE A 405 -16.01 -11.66 7.86
N SER A 406 -15.11 -12.53 7.40
CA SER A 406 -15.44 -13.59 6.45
C SER A 406 -16.49 -14.55 7.03
N LEU A 407 -16.26 -15.05 8.25
CA LEU A 407 -17.16 -15.97 8.95
C LEU A 407 -18.53 -15.35 9.24
N LEU A 408 -18.61 -14.07 9.61
CA LEU A 408 -19.91 -13.43 9.89
C LEU A 408 -20.90 -13.53 8.72
N SER A 409 -20.44 -13.75 7.49
CA SER A 409 -21.33 -13.98 6.34
C SER A 409 -22.21 -15.22 6.50
N SER A 410 -21.75 -16.26 7.20
CA SER A 410 -22.49 -17.51 7.48
C SER A 410 -23.23 -17.52 8.82
N PHE A 411 -23.31 -16.37 9.52
CA PHE A 411 -23.98 -16.29 10.82
C PHE A 411 -25.46 -16.72 10.75
N PRO A 412 -25.91 -17.67 11.59
CA PRO A 412 -27.29 -18.16 11.59
C PRO A 412 -28.24 -17.18 12.29
N LEU A 413 -29.33 -16.83 11.61
CA LEU A 413 -30.34 -15.88 12.10
C LEU A 413 -31.30 -16.48 13.15
N GLU A 414 -31.38 -17.80 13.27
CA GLU A 414 -32.28 -18.49 14.20
C GLU A 414 -31.67 -18.63 15.60
N PRO A 415 -32.30 -18.10 16.67
CA PRO A 415 -31.71 -18.02 18.01
C PRO A 415 -31.43 -19.38 18.67
N GLN A 416 -32.22 -20.40 18.34
CA GLN A 416 -32.14 -21.74 18.96
C GLN A 416 -31.59 -22.81 18.01
N SER A 417 -31.01 -22.40 16.87
CA SER A 417 -30.42 -23.35 15.94
C SER A 417 -29.16 -24.01 16.52
N PRO A 418 -28.96 -25.32 16.34
CA PRO A 418 -27.68 -25.97 16.68
C PRO A 418 -26.49 -25.32 15.95
N GLY A 419 -26.76 -24.72 14.79
CA GLY A 419 -25.78 -23.95 14.02
C GLY A 419 -25.19 -22.75 14.76
N LEU A 420 -25.87 -22.16 15.75
CA LEU A 420 -25.29 -21.06 16.54
C LEU A 420 -24.15 -21.54 17.44
N ALA A 421 -24.30 -22.71 18.06
CA ALA A 421 -23.27 -23.28 18.93
C ALA A 421 -22.02 -23.68 18.14
N GLU A 422 -22.23 -24.25 16.95
CA GLU A 422 -21.17 -24.57 15.99
C GLU A 422 -20.48 -23.31 15.46
N PHE A 423 -21.26 -22.31 15.03
CA PHE A 423 -20.74 -21.02 14.58
C PHE A 423 -19.87 -20.35 15.64
N LEU A 424 -20.32 -20.34 16.90
CA LEU A 424 -19.57 -19.76 18.00
C LEU A 424 -18.24 -20.51 18.26
N THR A 425 -18.24 -21.83 18.12
CA THR A 425 -17.01 -22.64 18.17
C THR A 425 -16.07 -22.30 17.00
N THR A 426 -16.59 -22.18 15.79
CA THR A 426 -15.79 -21.80 14.61
C THR A 426 -15.22 -20.39 14.74
N LEU A 427 -16.01 -19.42 15.23
CA LEU A 427 -15.58 -18.04 15.45
C LEU A 427 -14.52 -17.95 16.55
N THR A 428 -14.73 -18.63 17.68
CA THR A 428 -13.75 -18.64 18.78
C THR A 428 -12.47 -19.38 18.44
N SER A 429 -12.47 -20.29 17.45
CA SER A 429 -11.22 -20.85 16.91
C SER A 429 -10.36 -19.80 16.19
N GLN A 430 -10.96 -18.68 15.77
CA GLN A 430 -10.23 -17.53 15.21
C GLN A 430 -9.68 -16.58 16.27
N CYS A 431 -9.97 -16.79 17.56
CA CYS A 431 -9.33 -16.06 18.65
C CYS A 431 -7.86 -16.44 18.82
N ALA A 432 -7.09 -15.58 19.48
CA ALA A 432 -5.71 -15.86 19.81
C ALA A 432 -5.62 -16.97 20.86
N SER A 433 -4.71 -17.92 20.66
CA SER A 433 -4.35 -18.92 21.65
C SER A 433 -3.57 -18.27 22.80
N LEU A 434 -3.49 -18.97 23.93
CA LEU A 434 -2.71 -18.49 25.06
C LEU A 434 -1.22 -18.34 24.72
N GLU A 435 -0.69 -19.22 23.86
CA GLU A 435 0.68 -19.15 23.35
C GLU A 435 0.88 -17.93 22.45
N GLU A 436 -0.06 -17.64 21.54
CA GLU A 436 -0.03 -16.45 20.69
C GLU A 436 -0.03 -15.16 21.53
N LEU A 437 -0.86 -15.11 22.57
CA LEU A 437 -0.92 -13.96 23.48
C LEU A 437 0.37 -13.81 24.29
N ARG A 438 0.91 -14.89 24.84
CA ARG A 438 2.17 -14.87 25.60
C ARG A 438 3.33 -14.38 24.74
N LEU A 439 3.40 -14.80 23.48
CA LEU A 439 4.42 -14.35 22.54
C LEU A 439 4.23 -12.86 22.18
N ALA A 440 2.99 -12.43 21.94
CA ALA A 440 2.68 -11.04 21.58
C ALA A 440 2.99 -10.04 22.70
N PHE A 441 2.75 -10.43 23.96
CA PHE A 441 3.00 -9.60 25.15
C PHE A 441 4.35 -9.89 25.82
N ARG A 442 5.23 -10.66 25.17
CA ARG A 442 6.59 -10.89 25.66
C ARG A 442 7.31 -9.53 25.84
N PRO A 443 7.86 -9.23 27.03
CA PRO A 443 8.69 -8.06 27.25
C PRO A 443 9.91 -8.10 26.33
N GLN A 444 10.23 -6.94 25.76
CA GLN A 444 11.37 -6.81 24.86
C GLN A 444 12.61 -6.32 25.60
N MET A 445 12.42 -5.71 26.77
CA MET A 445 13.49 -5.21 27.62
C MET A 445 13.91 -6.23 28.69
N ASP A 446 15.21 -6.35 28.94
CA ASP A 446 15.71 -7.12 30.07
C ASP A 446 15.22 -6.51 31.41
N PRO A 447 14.77 -7.32 32.40
CA PRO A 447 14.25 -6.81 33.66
C PRO A 447 15.19 -5.87 34.42
N ARG A 448 16.52 -6.08 34.33
CA ARG A 448 17.51 -5.20 34.97
C ARG A 448 17.59 -3.87 34.26
N GLN A 449 17.53 -3.88 32.93
CA GLN A 449 17.48 -2.66 32.12
C GLN A 449 16.20 -1.87 32.41
N LEU A 450 15.05 -2.54 32.52
CA LEU A 450 13.78 -1.90 32.87
C LEU A 450 13.86 -1.24 34.26
N SER A 451 14.40 -1.94 35.25
CA SER A 451 14.61 -1.39 36.60
C SER A 451 15.55 -0.17 36.59
N MET A 452 16.64 -0.24 35.84
CA MET A 452 17.56 0.89 35.66
C MET A 452 16.87 2.08 34.98
N MET A 453 16.03 1.84 33.96
CA MET A 453 15.28 2.92 33.30
C MET A 453 14.23 3.56 34.22
N LEU A 454 13.56 2.77 35.06
CA LEU A 454 12.63 3.28 36.08
C LEU A 454 13.36 4.15 37.12
N MET A 455 14.52 3.68 37.60
CA MET A 455 15.37 4.45 38.51
C MET A 455 15.86 5.76 37.89
N LEU A 456 16.29 5.73 36.62
CA LEU A 456 16.69 6.93 35.88
C LEU A 456 15.55 7.92 35.67
N ALA A 457 14.34 7.42 35.35
CA ALA A 457 13.17 8.27 35.19
C ALA A 457 12.83 9.04 36.47
N GLN A 458 13.05 8.44 37.64
CA GLN A 458 12.82 9.08 38.94
C GLN A 458 13.97 9.99 39.38
N SER A 459 15.22 9.58 39.15
CA SER A 459 16.41 10.27 39.65
C SER A 459 16.91 11.40 38.75
N ASN A 460 16.76 11.28 37.43
CA ASN A 460 17.19 12.31 36.48
C ASN A 460 16.30 12.33 35.21
N PRO A 461 15.16 13.05 35.26
CA PRO A 461 14.19 13.12 34.16
C PRO A 461 14.77 13.70 32.86
N GLN A 462 15.75 14.60 32.95
CA GLN A 462 16.37 15.22 31.77
C GLN A 462 17.23 14.21 31.00
N LEU A 463 18.06 13.45 31.72
CA LEU A 463 18.88 12.39 31.12
C LEU A 463 18.00 11.24 30.59
N PHE A 464 16.89 10.93 31.28
CA PHE A 464 15.93 9.96 30.80
C PHE A 464 15.32 10.37 29.45
N ALA A 465 14.93 11.63 29.28
CA ALA A 465 14.36 12.15 28.03
C ALA A 465 15.32 12.07 26.82
N LEU A 466 16.64 12.01 27.07
CA LEU A 466 17.67 11.83 26.05
C LEU A 466 17.88 10.37 25.63
N ILE A 467 17.63 9.42 26.52
CA ILE A 467 17.99 8.00 26.35
C ILE A 467 16.78 7.14 26.00
N GLY A 468 15.59 7.50 26.47
CA GLY A 468 14.36 6.76 26.21
C GLY A 468 13.13 7.65 26.24
N THR A 469 12.06 7.22 25.57
CA THR A 469 10.78 7.92 25.68
C THR A 469 9.97 7.33 26.83
N GLN A 470 9.26 8.18 27.58
CA GLN A 470 8.29 7.73 28.59
C GLN A 470 7.27 6.75 27.99
N ALA A 471 6.93 6.92 26.72
CA ALA A 471 6.01 6.05 25.98
C ALA A 471 6.57 4.64 25.71
N ASN A 472 7.89 4.49 25.53
CA ASN A 472 8.52 3.16 25.41
C ASN A 472 8.47 2.44 26.76
N LEU A 473 8.81 3.14 27.84
CA LEU A 473 8.79 2.59 29.20
C LEU A 473 7.37 2.15 29.62
N ALA A 474 6.36 2.98 29.35
CA ALA A 474 4.96 2.66 29.66
C ALA A 474 4.48 1.40 28.93
N ARG A 475 4.87 1.20 27.66
CA ARG A 475 4.51 -0.01 26.91
C ARG A 475 5.22 -1.26 27.40
N GLU A 476 6.50 -1.16 27.78
CA GLU A 476 7.19 -2.30 28.37
C GLU A 476 6.59 -2.69 29.73
N LEU A 477 6.15 -1.73 30.54
CA LEU A 477 5.41 -2.02 31.77
C LEU A 477 4.08 -2.72 31.51
N ASP A 478 3.29 -2.27 30.52
CA ASP A 478 2.05 -2.93 30.14
C ASP A 478 2.31 -4.37 29.64
N ARG A 479 3.34 -4.59 28.82
CA ARG A 479 3.75 -5.94 28.40
C ARG A 479 4.01 -6.86 29.59
N VAL A 480 4.77 -6.40 30.58
CA VAL A 480 5.07 -7.16 31.81
C VAL A 480 3.80 -7.48 32.59
N GLU A 481 2.90 -6.51 32.76
CA GLU A 481 1.62 -6.70 33.46
C GLU A 481 0.73 -7.73 32.74
N GLN A 482 0.59 -7.60 31.42
CA GLN A 482 -0.18 -8.54 30.60
C GLN A 482 0.42 -9.94 30.62
N GLN A 483 1.75 -10.06 30.54
CA GLN A 483 2.42 -11.36 30.62
C GLN A 483 2.12 -12.06 31.95
N SER A 484 2.22 -11.35 33.08
CA SER A 484 1.92 -11.91 34.40
C SER A 484 0.46 -12.40 34.50
N ARG A 485 -0.49 -11.65 33.93
CA ARG A 485 -1.90 -12.08 33.84
C ARG A 485 -2.08 -13.35 33.01
N LEU A 486 -1.37 -13.45 31.88
CA LEU A 486 -1.44 -14.61 30.98
C LEU A 486 -0.75 -15.86 31.54
N GLU A 487 0.18 -15.71 32.48
CA GLU A 487 0.80 -16.85 33.19
C GLU A 487 -0.17 -17.53 34.15
N GLN A 488 -1.09 -16.76 34.75
CA GLN A 488 -2.08 -17.26 35.71
C GLN A 488 -3.34 -17.85 35.05
N LEU A 489 -3.55 -17.57 33.76
CA LEU A 489 -4.76 -17.96 33.03
C LEU A 489 -4.63 -19.37 32.43
N SER A 490 -5.66 -20.21 32.58
CA SER A 490 -5.71 -21.50 31.86
C SER A 490 -6.27 -21.36 30.43
N PRO A 491 -5.92 -22.26 29.50
CA PRO A 491 -6.51 -22.28 28.16
C PRO A 491 -8.03 -22.42 28.16
N GLU A 492 -8.59 -23.22 29.07
CA GLU A 492 -10.02 -23.46 29.20
C GLU A 492 -10.76 -22.20 29.69
N GLU A 493 -10.17 -21.49 30.66
CA GLU A 493 -10.69 -20.21 31.14
C GLU A 493 -10.68 -19.15 30.04
N LEU A 494 -9.58 -19.05 29.28
CA LEU A 494 -9.48 -18.14 28.14
C LEU A 494 -10.57 -18.43 27.10
N GLN A 495 -10.75 -19.70 26.75
CA GLN A 495 -11.76 -20.12 25.78
C GLN A 495 -13.17 -19.80 26.27
N SER A 496 -13.48 -20.08 27.53
CA SER A 496 -14.78 -19.77 28.15
C SER A 496 -15.07 -18.27 28.15
N ARG A 497 -14.09 -17.44 28.55
CA ARG A 497 -14.20 -15.98 28.52
C ARG A 497 -14.42 -15.44 27.11
N ASN A 498 -13.67 -15.95 26.13
CA ASN A 498 -13.81 -15.55 24.73
C ASN A 498 -15.19 -15.94 24.19
N ARG A 499 -15.69 -17.14 24.54
CA ARG A 499 -17.02 -17.62 24.15
C ARG A 499 -18.14 -16.71 24.69
N GLY A 500 -18.04 -16.29 25.95
CA GLY A 500 -19.00 -15.34 26.56
C GLY A 500 -19.03 -13.99 25.83
N ARG A 501 -17.86 -13.35 25.65
CA ARG A 501 -17.75 -12.06 24.96
C ARG A 501 -18.33 -12.08 23.54
N TRP A 502 -18.05 -13.16 22.80
CA TRP A 502 -18.61 -13.33 21.45
C TRP A 502 -20.10 -13.60 21.46
N ALA A 503 -20.61 -14.39 22.41
CA ALA A 503 -22.06 -14.62 22.54
C ALA A 503 -22.81 -13.30 22.79
N ASP A 504 -22.30 -12.46 23.69
CA ASP A 504 -22.89 -11.16 24.02
C ASP A 504 -22.96 -10.25 22.79
N TRP A 505 -21.85 -10.12 22.06
CA TRP A 505 -21.82 -9.29 20.85
C TRP A 505 -22.70 -9.86 19.72
N LEU A 506 -22.72 -11.19 19.53
CA LEU A 506 -23.56 -11.83 18.51
C LEU A 506 -25.06 -11.65 18.81
N GLN A 507 -25.45 -11.55 20.08
CA GLN A 507 -26.82 -11.21 20.46
C GLN A 507 -27.19 -9.78 20.01
N GLU A 508 -26.31 -8.80 20.25
CA GLU A 508 -26.50 -7.41 19.79
C GLU A 508 -26.54 -7.33 18.26
N TYR A 509 -25.65 -8.06 17.60
CA TYR A 509 -25.59 -8.14 16.14
C TYR A 509 -26.87 -8.74 15.54
N ARG A 510 -27.38 -9.84 16.12
CA ARG A 510 -28.65 -10.45 15.71
C ARG A 510 -29.82 -9.49 15.83
N ALA A 511 -29.97 -8.84 16.99
CA ALA A 511 -31.03 -7.86 17.21
C ALA A 511 -30.97 -6.71 16.19
N ARG A 512 -29.76 -6.31 15.77
CA ARG A 512 -29.60 -5.32 14.71
C ARG A 512 -29.94 -5.85 13.31
N LEU A 513 -29.62 -7.11 13.00
CA LEU A 513 -30.00 -7.76 11.74
C LEU A 513 -31.52 -7.91 11.62
N GLU A 514 -32.21 -8.25 12.72
CA GLU A 514 -33.68 -8.32 12.78
C GLU A 514 -34.30 -6.98 12.39
N ARG A 515 -33.81 -5.86 12.95
CA ARG A 515 -34.24 -4.51 12.56
C ARG A 515 -33.88 -4.13 11.12
N ASP A 516 -32.78 -4.66 10.58
CA ASP A 516 -32.46 -4.47 9.16
C ASP A 516 -33.51 -5.18 8.30
N MET A 517 -33.88 -6.39 8.71
CA MET A 517 -34.82 -7.28 8.03
C MET A 517 -36.29 -6.82 8.14
N GLU A 518 -36.72 -6.14 9.21
CA GLU A 518 -38.11 -5.73 9.45
C GLU A 518 -38.77 -4.95 8.29
N GLY A 519 -37.98 -4.23 7.49
CA GLY A 519 -38.51 -3.54 6.30
C GLY A 519 -38.55 -4.40 5.03
N ALA A 520 -38.14 -5.66 5.09
CA ALA A 520 -37.96 -6.53 3.93
C ALA A 520 -39.24 -7.29 3.59
N GLY A 521 -39.77 -7.05 2.39
CA GLY A 521 -40.90 -7.82 1.87
C GLY A 521 -40.58 -9.29 1.61
N ASP A 522 -39.29 -9.62 1.43
CA ASP A 522 -38.79 -10.99 1.26
C ASP A 522 -37.49 -11.18 2.06
N VAL A 523 -37.55 -12.06 3.08
CA VAL A 523 -36.45 -12.41 3.96
C VAL A 523 -35.35 -13.18 3.23
N ALA A 524 -35.72 -14.06 2.31
CA ALA A 524 -34.76 -14.85 1.54
C ALA A 524 -33.96 -13.95 0.60
N ALA A 525 -34.64 -13.01 -0.08
CA ALA A 525 -33.97 -12.01 -0.91
C ALA A 525 -33.07 -11.08 -0.08
N TRP A 526 -33.51 -10.64 1.10
CA TRP A 526 -32.66 -9.83 1.98
C TRP A 526 -31.43 -10.60 2.46
N GLN A 527 -31.59 -11.88 2.86
CA GLN A 527 -30.46 -12.70 3.28
C GLN A 527 -29.47 -12.97 2.14
N ALA A 528 -29.96 -13.21 0.92
CA ALA A 528 -29.12 -13.36 -0.26
C ALA A 528 -28.33 -12.06 -0.54
N GLU A 529 -28.98 -10.91 -0.46
CA GLU A 529 -28.35 -9.60 -0.64
C GLU A 529 -27.30 -9.31 0.45
N ARG A 530 -27.63 -9.60 1.71
CA ARG A 530 -26.71 -9.50 2.86
C ARG A 530 -25.43 -10.29 2.60
N VAL A 531 -25.57 -11.58 2.26
CA VAL A 531 -24.41 -12.47 2.01
C VAL A 531 -23.61 -11.98 0.81
N ARG A 532 -24.27 -11.56 -0.28
CA ARG A 532 -23.61 -11.02 -1.48
C ARG A 532 -22.78 -9.78 -1.15
N VAL A 533 -23.35 -8.82 -0.42
CA VAL A 533 -22.65 -7.60 0.01
C VAL A 533 -21.48 -7.93 0.93
N MET A 534 -21.64 -8.84 1.89
CA MET A 534 -20.55 -9.25 2.77
C MET A 534 -19.41 -9.93 2.00
N LYS A 535 -19.72 -10.90 1.12
CA LYS A 535 -18.71 -11.60 0.31
C LYS A 535 -17.93 -10.67 -0.62
N ALA A 536 -18.56 -9.60 -1.10
CA ALA A 536 -17.92 -8.57 -1.94
C ALA A 536 -17.07 -7.55 -1.15
N ASN A 537 -17.24 -7.44 0.17
CA ASN A 537 -16.52 -6.48 1.02
C ASN A 537 -15.59 -7.14 2.04
N ASN A 538 -15.70 -8.45 2.25
CA ASN A 538 -14.88 -9.23 3.17
C ASN A 538 -14.01 -10.21 2.35
N PRO A 539 -12.72 -9.91 2.17
CA PRO A 539 -11.83 -10.79 1.42
C PRO A 539 -11.65 -12.13 2.15
N LYS A 540 -11.55 -13.21 1.38
CA LYS A 540 -11.15 -14.55 1.83
C LYS A 540 -9.62 -14.61 1.98
N TYR A 541 -8.90 -13.92 1.10
CA TYR A 541 -7.44 -13.90 1.09
C TYR A 541 -6.88 -12.50 1.24
N VAL A 542 -5.86 -12.38 2.07
CA VAL A 542 -5.09 -11.14 2.27
C VAL A 542 -3.60 -11.47 2.31
N LEU A 543 -2.74 -10.55 1.86
CA LEU A 543 -1.29 -10.73 1.89
C LEU A 543 -0.75 -10.63 3.34
N ARG A 544 -0.88 -11.73 4.09
CA ARG A 544 -0.34 -11.87 5.44
C ARG A 544 1.20 -11.92 5.38
N ASN A 545 1.86 -11.45 6.44
CA ASN A 545 3.33 -11.41 6.50
C ASN A 545 3.99 -12.78 6.28
N TYR A 546 3.43 -13.85 6.84
CA TYR A 546 3.99 -15.19 6.66
C TYR A 546 3.86 -15.69 5.23
N ILE A 547 2.77 -15.36 4.53
CA ILE A 547 2.56 -15.71 3.12
C ILE A 547 3.63 -15.04 2.25
N ALA A 548 3.86 -13.75 2.50
CA ALA A 548 4.94 -13.02 1.82
C ALA A 548 6.31 -13.62 2.15
N GLN A 549 6.56 -13.97 3.41
CA GLN A 549 7.82 -14.56 3.86
C GLN A 549 8.09 -15.91 3.21
N SER A 550 7.12 -16.82 3.17
CA SER A 550 7.24 -18.11 2.50
C SER A 550 7.55 -17.96 1.01
N ALA A 551 6.91 -16.99 0.34
CA ALA A 551 7.20 -16.68 -1.05
C ALA A 551 8.62 -16.11 -1.26
N ILE A 552 9.12 -15.31 -0.32
CA ILE A 552 10.48 -14.76 -0.33
C ILE A 552 11.51 -15.88 -0.14
N GLU A 553 11.32 -16.75 0.84
CA GLU A 553 12.24 -17.86 1.14
C GLU A 553 12.34 -18.86 -0.03
N ALA A 554 11.23 -19.12 -0.72
CA ALA A 554 11.24 -19.91 -1.95
C ALA A 554 12.02 -19.20 -3.06
N ALA A 555 11.79 -17.90 -3.25
CA ALA A 555 12.45 -17.10 -4.28
C ALA A 555 13.96 -16.94 -4.04
N GLU A 556 14.40 -16.84 -2.79
CA GLU A 556 15.82 -16.81 -2.41
C GLU A 556 16.56 -18.10 -2.82
N LYS A 557 15.85 -19.24 -2.83
CA LYS A 557 16.33 -20.53 -3.34
C LYS A 557 16.21 -20.68 -4.87
N GLY A 558 15.73 -19.64 -5.56
CA GLY A 558 15.51 -19.62 -7.00
C GLY A 558 14.15 -20.15 -7.45
N ASP A 559 13.26 -20.51 -6.54
CA ASP A 559 11.90 -20.95 -6.87
C ASP A 559 10.89 -19.80 -6.78
N PHE A 560 10.46 -19.29 -7.94
CA PHE A 560 9.44 -18.25 -8.06
C PHE A 560 8.02 -18.81 -8.26
N SER A 561 7.80 -20.12 -8.09
CA SER A 561 6.46 -20.73 -8.21
C SER A 561 5.52 -20.22 -7.11
N GLU A 562 6.02 -20.08 -5.88
CA GLU A 562 5.23 -19.61 -4.74
C GLU A 562 4.80 -18.14 -4.90
N VAL A 563 5.71 -17.26 -5.34
CA VAL A 563 5.37 -15.85 -5.66
C VAL A 563 4.24 -15.78 -6.70
N ARG A 564 4.28 -16.64 -7.73
CA ARG A 564 3.25 -16.70 -8.77
C ARG A 564 1.92 -17.24 -8.25
N ARG A 565 1.95 -18.24 -7.38
CA ARG A 565 0.75 -18.81 -6.73
C ARG A 565 0.08 -17.77 -5.84
N VAL A 566 0.85 -17.10 -4.99
CA VAL A 566 0.36 -16.02 -4.12
C VAL A 566 -0.18 -14.86 -4.94
N LEU A 567 0.49 -14.44 -6.01
CA LEU A 567 -0.04 -13.41 -6.91
C LEU A 567 -1.41 -13.82 -7.48
N LYS A 568 -1.52 -15.05 -8.00
CA LYS A 568 -2.76 -15.55 -8.61
C LYS A 568 -3.93 -15.56 -7.62
N LEU A 569 -3.65 -15.92 -6.37
CA LEU A 569 -4.62 -15.89 -5.27
C LEU A 569 -5.06 -14.44 -4.96
N LEU A 570 -4.13 -13.49 -4.95
CA LEU A 570 -4.40 -12.08 -4.67
C LEU A 570 -5.10 -11.36 -5.82
N GLU A 571 -5.12 -11.91 -7.04
CA GLU A 571 -5.93 -11.40 -8.16
C GLU A 571 -7.44 -11.56 -7.92
N SER A 572 -7.84 -12.46 -7.02
CA SER A 572 -9.23 -12.73 -6.67
C SER A 572 -9.37 -12.92 -5.15
N PRO A 573 -9.20 -11.83 -4.36
CA PRO A 573 -9.13 -11.93 -2.91
C PRO A 573 -10.50 -12.17 -2.26
N TYR A 574 -11.60 -11.98 -3.00
CA TYR A 574 -12.98 -12.19 -2.55
C TYR A 574 -13.50 -13.57 -2.98
N HIS A 575 -14.62 -13.98 -2.39
CA HIS A 575 -15.26 -15.26 -2.70
C HIS A 575 -15.74 -15.31 -4.15
N SER A 576 -15.53 -16.44 -4.83
CA SER A 576 -16.06 -16.67 -6.17
C SER A 576 -17.53 -17.14 -6.14
N ASP A 577 -18.30 -16.76 -7.16
CA ASP A 577 -19.67 -17.26 -7.32
C ASP A 577 -19.64 -18.75 -7.67
N GLY A 578 -20.12 -19.60 -6.75
CA GLY A 578 -20.17 -21.06 -6.93
C GLY A 578 -19.25 -21.87 -6.00
N GLU A 579 -18.42 -21.22 -5.17
CA GLU A 579 -17.71 -21.91 -4.09
C GLU A 579 -18.72 -22.39 -3.02
N VAL A 580 -19.07 -23.67 -3.10
CA VAL A 580 -19.68 -24.42 -2.01
C VAL A 580 -18.62 -24.59 -0.92
N ALA A 581 -19.00 -24.36 0.34
CA ALA A 581 -18.14 -24.64 1.50
C ALA A 581 -17.67 -26.11 1.45
N GLY A 582 -16.44 -26.36 1.01
CA GLY A 582 -15.86 -27.71 0.89
C GLY A 582 -15.20 -28.08 -0.45
N GLY A 583 -15.10 -27.19 -1.44
CA GLY A 583 -14.49 -27.49 -2.75
C GLY A 583 -12.97 -27.27 -2.84
N SER A 584 -12.19 -28.36 -2.89
CA SER A 584 -10.77 -28.49 -3.27
C SER A 584 -9.72 -27.68 -2.45
N GLU A 585 -9.57 -28.02 -1.17
CA GLU A 585 -8.49 -27.54 -0.29
C GLU A 585 -7.07 -27.86 -0.82
N ALA A 586 -6.92 -28.85 -1.70
CA ALA A 586 -5.62 -29.32 -2.19
C ALA A 586 -4.92 -28.35 -3.18
N ALA A 587 -5.67 -27.47 -3.86
CA ALA A 587 -5.10 -26.45 -4.76
C ALA A 587 -4.76 -25.13 -4.04
N GLU A 588 -5.28 -24.93 -2.83
CA GLU A 588 -5.19 -23.70 -2.02
C GLU A 588 -4.25 -23.83 -0.81
N ALA A 589 -3.52 -24.94 -0.70
CA ALA A 589 -2.59 -25.17 0.39
C ALA A 589 -1.23 -24.49 0.13
N ALA A 590 -0.75 -23.73 1.11
CA ALA A 590 0.61 -23.22 1.18
C ALA A 590 1.63 -24.36 1.36
N PRO A 591 2.93 -24.12 1.14
CA PRO A 591 3.98 -25.08 1.49
C PRO A 591 3.89 -25.43 2.98
N GLY A 592 3.37 -26.63 3.30
CA GLY A 592 3.06 -27.05 4.68
C GLY A 592 1.59 -27.46 4.92
N GLY A 593 0.73 -27.41 3.89
CA GLY A 593 -0.63 -27.98 3.97
C GLY A 593 -1.70 -27.05 4.56
N GLN A 594 -1.34 -25.86 5.04
CA GLN A 594 -2.28 -24.86 5.55
C GLN A 594 -2.86 -24.01 4.41
N SER A 595 -4.18 -23.76 4.43
CA SER A 595 -4.84 -22.86 3.48
C SER A 595 -4.33 -21.41 3.62
N TYR A 596 -4.21 -20.67 2.51
CA TYR A 596 -3.89 -19.23 2.55
C TYR A 596 -4.95 -18.36 3.27
N SER A 597 -6.13 -18.92 3.54
CA SER A 597 -7.18 -18.27 4.34
C SER A 597 -7.04 -18.52 5.85
N SER A 598 -6.12 -19.39 6.28
CA SER A 598 -5.95 -19.72 7.69
C SER A 598 -5.38 -18.55 8.51
N LYS A 599 -5.50 -18.66 9.83
CA LYS A 599 -4.72 -17.82 10.75
C LYS A 599 -3.22 -17.99 10.49
N PRO A 600 -2.40 -16.97 10.79
CA PRO A 600 -0.96 -17.13 10.79
C PRO A 600 -0.52 -18.29 11.71
N PRO A 601 0.49 -19.08 11.31
CA PRO A 601 1.10 -20.06 12.20
C PRO A 601 1.86 -19.37 13.34
N LEU A 602 2.09 -20.07 14.46
CA LEU A 602 2.74 -19.50 15.65
C LEU A 602 4.09 -18.80 15.37
N TRP A 603 4.94 -19.41 14.54
CA TRP A 603 6.24 -18.84 14.18
C TRP A 603 6.13 -17.48 13.45
N ALA A 604 4.98 -17.20 12.82
CA ALA A 604 4.76 -15.95 12.11
C ALA A 604 4.71 -14.74 13.04
N ALA A 605 4.44 -14.93 14.33
CA ALA A 605 4.41 -13.85 15.32
C ALA A 605 5.81 -13.28 15.61
N GLU A 606 6.88 -14.00 15.27
CA GLU A 606 8.27 -13.51 15.38
C GLU A 606 8.74 -12.77 14.11
N LEU A 607 7.91 -12.72 13.06
CA LEU A 607 8.28 -12.04 11.82
C LEU A 607 8.32 -10.52 12.00
N CYS A 608 9.53 -9.99 11.94
CA CYS A 608 9.80 -8.57 11.95
C CYS A 608 9.91 -8.03 10.51
N VAL A 609 9.07 -7.04 10.17
CA VAL A 609 9.11 -6.40 8.85
C VAL A 609 9.92 -5.11 8.94
N THR A 610 11.08 -5.09 8.31
CA THR A 610 11.98 -3.93 8.21
C THR A 610 12.01 -3.31 6.83
#